data_AF-A0A847X570-F1
#
_entry.id   AF-A0A847X570-F1
#
_cell.length_a   1.000
_cell.length_b   1.000
_cell.length_c   1.000
_cell.angle_alpha   90.00
_cell.angle_beta   90.00
_cell.angle_gamma   90.00
#
_symmetry.space_group_name_H-M   'P 1'
#
loop_
_entity.id
_entity.type
_entity.pdbx_description
1 polymer ?
#
loop_
_entity_poly.entity_id
_entity_poly.type
_entity_poly.pdbx_seq_one_letter_code
_entity_poly.pdbx_strand_id
1 'polypeptide(L)' 'AIVTGHTHIKVLEEKEGITLLNPGSTSIPKDGSASVATYEDGVFKLVEI' A
#
# COMPACT_ATOMS: atom_id res chain seq x y z
N ALA A 1 10.10 4.25 -6.47
CA ALA A 1 8.89 3.53 -6.03
C ALA A 1 7.78 3.68 -7.07
N ILE A 2 6.93 2.67 -7.22
CA ILE A 2 5.71 2.72 -8.03
C ILE A 2 4.53 2.60 -7.07
N VAL A 3 3.64 3.60 -7.07
CA VAL A 3 2.46 3.63 -6.21
C VAL A 3 1.20 3.50 -7.07
N THR A 4 0.36 2.52 -6.74
CA THR A 4 -0.84 2.16 -7.49
C THR A 4 -2.05 2.05 -6.58
N GLY A 5 -3.24 1.96 -7.17
CA GLY A 5 -4.50 1.70 -6.47
C GLY A 5 -5.38 0.76 -7.28
N HIS A 6 -6.67 1.05 -7.38
CA HIS A 6 -7.67 0.37 -8.23
C HIS A 6 -8.04 -1.07 -7.86
N THR A 7 -7.09 -1.92 -7.43
CA THR A 7 -7.39 -3.31 -7.05
C THR A 7 -8.07 -3.41 -5.69
N HIS A 8 -7.85 -2.43 -4.79
CA HIS A 8 -8.28 -2.45 -3.40
C HIS A 8 -7.62 -3.56 -2.56
N ILE A 9 -6.43 -4.01 -2.97
CA ILE A 9 -5.63 -5.02 -2.29
C ILE A 9 -4.28 -4.39 -1.95
N LYS A 10 -3.89 -4.48 -0.67
CA LYS A 10 -2.63 -3.95 -0.15
C LYS A 10 -1.44 -4.65 -0.81
N VAL A 11 -0.44 -3.87 -1.21
CA VAL A 11 0.85 -4.36 -1.71
C VAL A 11 1.94 -3.48 -1.11
N LEU A 12 2.94 -4.07 -0.49
CA LEU A 12 4.18 -3.39 -0.11
C LEU A 12 5.31 -4.40 -0.22
N GLU A 13 6.00 -4.38 -1.37
CA GLU A 13 7.09 -5.31 -1.66
C GLU A 13 8.20 -4.60 -2.44
N GLU A 14 9.41 -5.17 -2.41
CA GLU A 14 10.53 -4.72 -3.22
C GLU A 14 10.72 -5.68 -4.39
N LYS A 15 10.82 -5.13 -5.60
CA LYS A 15 11.11 -5.88 -6.82
C LYS A 15 12.16 -5.14 -7.65
N GLU A 16 13.30 -5.78 -7.88
CA GLU A 16 14.40 -5.22 -8.70
C GLU A 16 14.87 -3.83 -8.21
N GLY A 17 14.92 -3.63 -6.89
CA GLY A 17 15.28 -2.35 -6.27
C GLY A 17 14.19 -1.27 -6.35
N ILE A 18 12.99 -1.62 -6.80
CA ILE A 18 11.82 -0.74 -6.87
C ILE A 18 10.81 -1.18 -5.81
N THR A 19 10.45 -0.27 -4.90
CA THR A 19 9.29 -0.48 -4.02
C THR A 19 8.00 -0.40 -4.82
N LEU A 20 7.20 -1.47 -4.78
CA LEU A 20 5.84 -1.53 -5.30
C LEU A 20 4.87 -1.31 -4.12
N LEU A 21 4.01 -0.31 -4.22
CA LEU A 21 3.03 0.04 -3.21
C LEU A 21 1.62 0.10 -3.79
N ASN A 22 0.68 -0.55 -3.12
CA ASN A 22 -0.74 -0.26 -3.20
C ASN A 22 -1.25 -0.11 -1.75
N PRO A 23 -1.80 1.06 -1.35
CA PRO A 23 -2.25 1.28 0.01
C PRO A 23 -3.51 0.48 0.37
N GLY A 24 -4.11 -0.24 -0.58
CA GLY A 24 -5.40 -0.91 -0.40
C GLY A 24 -6.55 0.06 -0.64
N SER A 25 -7.57 0.00 0.23
CA SER A 25 -8.74 0.87 0.15
C SER A 25 -9.12 1.36 1.53
N THR A 26 -9.51 2.63 1.63
CA THR A 26 -10.02 3.22 2.87
C THR A 26 -11.50 2.91 3.13
N SER A 27 -12.22 2.34 2.15
CA SER A 27 -13.68 2.18 2.20
C SER A 27 -14.20 0.83 1.72
N ILE A 28 -13.53 0.19 0.77
CA ILE A 28 -13.97 -1.08 0.18
C ILE A 28 -12.75 -2.02 0.05
N PRO A 29 -12.15 -2.47 1.16
CA PRO A 29 -10.99 -3.37 1.10
C PRO A 29 -11.41 -4.73 0.53
N LYS A 30 -10.58 -5.30 -0.35
CA LYS A 30 -10.80 -6.65 -0.90
C LYS A 30 -9.91 -7.71 -0.24
N ASP A 31 -9.15 -7.31 0.77
CA ASP A 31 -8.20 -8.14 1.51
C ASP A 31 -8.39 -8.03 3.04
N GLY A 32 -9.59 -7.63 3.48
CA GLY A 32 -10.07 -7.78 4.86
C GLY A 32 -10.20 -6.49 5.67
N SER A 33 -9.25 -5.57 5.55
CA SER A 33 -9.16 -4.36 6.40
C SER A 33 -8.97 -3.10 5.57
N ALA A 34 -9.63 -2.01 5.98
CA ALA A 34 -9.37 -0.71 5.38
C ALA A 34 -7.94 -0.27 5.74
N SER A 35 -7.30 0.46 4.83
CA SER A 35 -5.90 0.81 5.04
C SER A 35 -5.49 2.08 4.30
N VAL A 36 -4.39 2.65 4.80
CA VAL A 36 -3.63 3.73 4.18
C VAL A 36 -2.16 3.34 4.12
N ALA A 37 -1.36 4.12 3.39
CA ALA A 37 0.09 4.04 3.46
C ALA A 37 0.68 5.38 3.90
N THR A 38 1.71 5.34 4.74
CA THR A 38 2.52 6.50 5.11
C THR A 38 3.88 6.44 4.43
N TYR A 39 4.48 7.60 4.19
CA TYR A 39 5.84 7.74 3.70
C TYR A 39 6.58 8.78 4.53
N GLU A 40 7.54 8.30 5.32
CA GLU A 40 8.31 9.13 6.26
C GLU A 40 9.78 8.68 6.20
N ASP A 41 10.70 9.63 6.11
CA ASP A 41 12.16 9.40 6.09
C ASP A 41 12.62 8.31 5.10
N GLY A 42 12.00 8.27 3.92
CA GLY A 42 12.34 7.31 2.88
C GLY A 42 11.67 5.94 3.02
N VAL A 43 10.84 5.72 4.04
CA VAL A 43 10.24 4.42 4.38
C VAL A 43 8.73 4.45 4.15
N PHE A 44 8.22 3.47 3.40
CA PHE A 44 6.79 3.21 3.28
C PHE A 44 6.30 2.27 4.39
N LYS A 45 5.12 2.53 4.95
CA LYS A 45 4.42 1.63 5.87
C LYS A 45 2.95 1.53 5.51
N LEU A 46 2.37 0.33 5.62
CA LEU A 46 0.92 0.13 5.57
C LEU A 46 0.35 0.24 6.98
N VAL A 47 -0.77 0.95 7.10
CA VAL A 47 -1.50 1.14 8.37
C VAL A 47 -2.95 0.73 8.13
N GLU A 48 -3.45 -0.19 8.95
CA GLU A 48 -4.86 -0.57 8.97
C GLU A 48 -5.68 0.44 9.77
N ILE A 49 -6.92 0.70 9.33
CA ILE A 49 -7.86 1.67 9.91
C ILE A 49 -9.26 1.10 10.10
#